data_AF-A0AAE1YBA5-F1
#
_entry.id   AF-A0AAE1YBA5-F1
#
_cell.length_a   1.000
_cell.length_b   1.000
_cell.length_c   1.000
_cell.angle_alpha   90.00
_cell.angle_beta   90.00
_cell.angle_gamma   90.00
#
_symmetry.space_group_name_H-M   'P 1'
#
loop_
_entity.id
_entity.type
_entity.pdbx_description
1 polymer ?
#
loop_
_entity_poly.entity_id
_entity_poly.type
_entity_poly.pdbx_seq_one_letter_code
_entity_poly.pdbx_strand_id
1 'polypeptide(L)'
;MPGLCMNHAATGVRVNVRSRVRVRSPSLQYKKTASFIKKEDKSELPNEIEEFSFNSYLPESESGNRVMVVVDSSPEAKGALEWALSHTVQSQDTIILLHVAKQDGKMDGEIDQRAYDLLRSTKSTCQLKRPEVRVEMAVQEGKQKGPIIVEEAKRLRASLLVLGHRKQSFLRRLQMIWASKRTQSRVVDYCIQHANCMTIAVRRKSRKYGGYLITTKRHKNFWLLA
;
A
#
# COMPACT_ATOMS: atom_id res chain seq x y z
N MET A 1 -64.67 -12.65 -25.56
CA MET A 1 -64.49 -11.32 -26.20
C MET A 1 -63.89 -10.39 -25.15
N PRO A 2 -62.98 -9.48 -25.56
CA PRO A 2 -61.51 -9.42 -25.35
C PRO A 2 -61.12 -8.91 -23.93
N GLY A 3 -59.87 -8.82 -23.45
CA GLY A 3 -58.52 -8.93 -24.00
C GLY A 3 -57.58 -8.01 -23.20
N LEU A 4 -56.31 -8.41 -23.03
CA LEU A 4 -55.08 -7.65 -22.66
C LEU A 4 -55.13 -6.77 -21.36
N CYS A 5 -54.09 -6.71 -20.53
CA CYS A 5 -52.73 -6.26 -20.87
C CYS A 5 -51.70 -6.83 -19.88
N MET A 6 -50.59 -7.36 -20.40
CA MET A 6 -49.37 -7.65 -19.66
C MET A 6 -48.55 -6.36 -19.54
N ASN A 7 -48.11 -6.01 -18.34
CA ASN A 7 -47.07 -5.00 -18.14
C ASN A 7 -45.77 -5.69 -17.72
N HIS A 8 -44.88 -5.88 -18.69
CA HIS A 8 -43.46 -6.16 -18.46
C HIS A 8 -42.78 -4.90 -17.90
N ALA A 9 -42.34 -4.94 -16.65
CA ALA A 9 -41.40 -3.96 -16.12
C ALA A 9 -39.97 -4.37 -16.50
N ALA A 10 -39.41 -3.71 -17.51
CA ALA A 10 -38.00 -3.84 -17.85
C ALA A 10 -37.14 -3.15 -16.78
N THR A 11 -36.44 -3.92 -15.97
CA THR A 11 -35.38 -3.44 -15.08
C THR A 11 -34.16 -3.03 -15.91
N GLY A 12 -34.10 -1.76 -16.28
CA GLY A 12 -32.92 -1.17 -16.92
C GLY A 12 -31.73 -1.20 -15.96
N VAL A 13 -30.73 -2.04 -16.27
CA VAL A 13 -29.43 -2.05 -15.60
C VAL A 13 -28.72 -0.73 -15.94
N ARG A 14 -28.65 0.17 -14.96
CA ARG A 14 -27.78 1.37 -15.06
C ARG A 14 -26.33 0.94 -14.94
N VAL A 15 -25.68 0.77 -16.09
CA VAL A 15 -24.22 0.61 -16.15
C VAL A 15 -23.59 1.96 -15.82
N ASN A 16 -23.08 2.10 -14.60
CA ASN A 16 -22.40 3.31 -14.16
C ASN A 16 -20.97 3.31 -14.72
N VAL A 17 -20.75 4.00 -15.83
CA VAL A 17 -19.43 4.22 -16.42
C VAL A 17 -18.69 5.24 -15.56
N ARG A 18 -17.93 4.76 -14.56
CA ARG A 18 -17.04 5.62 -13.76
C ARG A 18 -15.83 6.01 -14.59
N SER A 19 -15.76 7.27 -15.01
CA SER A 19 -14.56 7.88 -15.56
C SER A 19 -13.49 7.97 -14.47
N ARG A 20 -12.58 6.98 -14.42
CA ARG A 20 -11.42 6.99 -13.53
C ARG A 20 -10.46 8.09 -13.98
N VAL A 21 -10.44 9.22 -13.27
CA VAL A 21 -9.38 10.23 -13.44
C VAL A 21 -8.09 9.63 -12.91
N ARG A 22 -7.25 9.16 -13.83
CA ARG A 22 -5.97 8.50 -13.57
C ARG A 22 -4.87 9.55 -13.55
N VAL A 23 -4.22 9.72 -12.41
CA VAL A 23 -2.94 10.44 -12.32
C VAL A 23 -1.86 9.47 -12.80
N ARG A 24 -1.48 9.53 -14.08
CA ARG A 24 -0.36 8.74 -14.62
C ARG A 24 0.96 9.31 -14.13
N SER A 25 1.79 8.50 -13.49
CA SER A 25 3.19 8.82 -13.22
C SER A 25 3.97 8.84 -14.54
N PRO A 26 4.96 9.75 -14.74
CA PRO A 26 5.85 9.67 -15.88
C PRO A 26 6.63 8.35 -15.85
N SER A 27 6.60 7.60 -16.96
CA SER A 27 7.41 6.39 -17.13
C SER A 27 8.88 6.79 -17.28
N LEU A 28 9.69 6.58 -16.24
CA LEU A 28 11.15 6.66 -16.32
C LEU A 28 11.66 5.43 -17.09
N GLN A 29 11.97 5.60 -18.37
CA GLN A 29 12.63 4.57 -19.16
C GLN A 29 14.10 4.46 -18.74
N TYR A 30 14.47 3.34 -18.12
CA TYR A 30 15.85 3.02 -17.77
C TYR A 30 16.47 2.16 -18.89
N LYS A 31 17.58 2.63 -19.49
CA LYS A 31 18.34 1.90 -20.52
C LYS A 31 19.12 0.74 -19.88
N LYS A 32 18.94 -0.48 -20.40
CA LYS A 32 19.60 -1.72 -19.94
C LYS A 32 20.94 -1.90 -20.66
N THR A 33 22.05 -1.91 -19.94
CA THR A 33 23.33 -2.47 -20.41
C THR A 33 23.54 -3.81 -19.71
N ALA A 34 23.64 -4.88 -20.50
CA ALA A 34 23.83 -6.24 -20.03
C ALA A 34 25.33 -6.58 -19.95
N SER A 35 25.73 -7.27 -18.89
CA SER A 35 27.00 -8.01 -18.84
C SER A 35 26.74 -9.39 -18.26
N PHE A 36 27.13 -10.41 -19.03
CA PHE A 36 27.01 -11.84 -18.75
C PHE A 36 28.09 -12.31 -17.77
N ILE A 37 27.75 -13.14 -16.79
CA ILE A 37 28.67 -14.15 -16.22
C ILE A 37 27.90 -15.46 -15.96
N LYS A 38 28.49 -16.56 -16.44
CA LYS A 38 28.10 -17.99 -16.30
C LYS A 38 28.69 -18.62 -15.02
N LYS A 39 27.97 -19.59 -14.43
CA LYS A 39 28.37 -20.97 -14.01
C LYS A 39 27.26 -21.56 -13.11
N GLU A 40 26.55 -22.64 -13.46
CA GLU A 40 26.84 -24.11 -13.51
C GLU A 40 26.80 -24.87 -12.15
N ASP A 41 26.17 -26.05 -12.20
CA ASP A 41 25.39 -26.78 -11.17
C ASP A 41 26.15 -27.70 -10.17
N LYS A 42 25.52 -28.06 -9.03
CA LYS A 42 24.97 -29.44 -8.74
C LYS A 42 24.53 -29.74 -7.27
N SER A 43 23.36 -30.42 -7.16
CA SER A 43 22.87 -31.47 -6.19
C SER A 43 22.83 -31.21 -4.66
N GLU A 44 21.89 -31.67 -3.82
CA GLU A 44 20.68 -32.53 -3.86
C GLU A 44 19.87 -32.42 -2.52
N LEU A 45 18.52 -32.20 -2.61
CA LEU A 45 17.33 -32.64 -1.80
C LEU A 45 17.26 -32.65 -0.23
N PRO A 46 16.04 -32.65 0.39
CA PRO A 46 15.61 -31.55 1.27
C PRO A 46 15.21 -31.97 2.70
N ASN A 47 15.29 -31.03 3.63
CA ASN A 47 14.48 -31.03 4.85
C ASN A 47 13.72 -29.71 4.95
N GLU A 48 12.40 -29.83 5.13
CA GLU A 48 11.43 -28.76 5.19
C GLU A 48 11.65 -27.86 6.42
N ILE A 49 12.37 -26.76 6.21
CA ILE A 49 12.24 -25.53 6.99
C ILE A 49 12.42 -24.41 5.95
N GLU A 50 11.35 -23.67 5.62
CA GLU A 50 11.46 -22.46 4.80
C GLU A 50 12.16 -21.35 5.61
N GLU A 51 13.47 -21.51 5.74
CA GLU A 51 14.40 -20.47 6.17
C GLU A 51 14.47 -19.45 5.02
N PHE A 52 13.75 -18.34 5.18
CA PHE A 52 13.69 -17.26 4.20
C PHE A 52 15.03 -16.51 4.16
N SER A 53 16.02 -17.11 3.49
CA SER A 53 17.21 -16.41 3.05
C SER A 53 16.77 -15.35 2.04
N PHE A 54 16.87 -14.09 2.44
CA PHE A 54 16.61 -12.91 1.61
C PHE A 54 17.72 -12.81 0.54
N ASN A 55 17.66 -13.70 -0.44
CA ASN A 55 18.44 -13.55 -1.66
C ASN A 55 17.79 -12.47 -2.51
N SER A 56 18.64 -11.56 -2.97
CA SER A 56 18.40 -10.40 -3.81
C SER A 56 17.88 -10.77 -5.20
N TYR A 57 16.73 -11.42 -5.28
CA TYR A 57 15.96 -11.53 -6.51
C TYR A 57 15.28 -10.18 -6.75
N LEU A 58 15.98 -9.28 -7.42
CA LEU A 58 15.32 -8.21 -8.14
C LEU A 58 14.34 -8.88 -9.11
N PRO A 59 13.02 -8.71 -8.96
CA PRO A 59 12.09 -9.27 -9.92
C PRO A 59 12.39 -8.64 -11.28
N GLU A 60 12.72 -9.49 -12.25
CA GLU A 60 12.73 -9.13 -13.66
C GLU A 60 11.41 -8.45 -14.02
N SER A 61 11.48 -7.56 -15.01
CA SER A 61 10.44 -6.59 -15.37
C SER A 61 9.08 -7.23 -15.62
N GLU A 62 8.29 -7.40 -14.57
CA GLU A 62 6.85 -7.49 -14.70
C GLU A 62 6.35 -6.11 -15.15
N SER A 63 5.53 -6.08 -16.19
CA SER A 63 5.01 -4.87 -16.86
C SER A 63 3.98 -4.07 -16.02
N GLY A 64 4.01 -4.28 -14.70
CA GLY A 64 3.08 -3.75 -13.73
C GLY A 64 3.66 -2.65 -12.85
N ASN A 65 2.78 -1.81 -12.29
CA ASN A 65 3.18 -0.85 -11.28
C ASN A 65 3.44 -1.58 -9.96
N ARG A 66 4.47 -1.15 -9.23
CA ARG A 66 4.75 -1.64 -7.86
C ARG A 66 4.15 -0.65 -6.87
N VAL A 67 3.01 -1.00 -6.30
CA VAL A 67 2.27 -0.17 -5.34
C VAL A 67 2.61 -0.63 -3.93
N MET A 68 3.38 0.17 -3.20
CA MET A 68 3.73 -0.11 -1.81
C MET A 68 2.75 0.56 -0.85
N VAL A 69 2.20 -0.19 0.09
CA VAL A 69 1.26 0.29 1.10
C VAL A 69 1.85 0.03 2.48
N VAL A 70 1.93 1.08 3.31
CA VAL A 70 2.39 0.93 4.70
C VAL A 70 1.24 0.46 5.58
N VAL A 71 1.46 -0.65 6.26
CA VAL A 71 0.46 -1.35 7.07
C VAL A 71 0.84 -1.27 8.55
N ASP A 72 -0.11 -0.84 9.36
CA ASP A 72 -0.07 -0.96 10.82
C ASP A 72 -1.48 -1.27 11.35
N SER A 73 -1.63 -1.48 12.66
CA SER A 73 -2.93 -1.80 13.28
C SER A 73 -3.90 -0.60 13.29
N SER A 74 -3.55 0.54 12.68
CA SER A 74 -4.38 1.74 12.72
C SER A 74 -5.53 1.68 11.69
N PRO A 75 -6.68 2.31 12.00
CA PRO A 75 -7.77 2.43 11.04
C PRO A 75 -7.39 3.30 9.84
N GLU A 76 -6.40 4.20 9.99
CA GLU A 76 -5.86 5.00 8.91
C GLU A 76 -5.15 4.15 7.85
N ALA A 77 -4.29 3.21 8.27
CA ALA A 77 -3.60 2.30 7.37
C ALA A 77 -4.60 1.38 6.64
N LYS A 78 -5.59 0.84 7.37
CA LYS A 78 -6.68 0.08 6.75
C LYS A 78 -7.44 0.89 5.69
N GLY A 79 -7.77 2.14 5.99
CA GLY A 79 -8.44 3.02 5.03
C GLY A 79 -7.58 3.33 3.80
N ALA A 80 -6.27 3.46 3.97
CA ALA A 80 -5.32 3.67 2.88
C ALA A 80 -5.21 2.43 1.96
N LEU A 81 -5.18 1.23 2.54
CA LEU A 81 -5.21 -0.01 1.79
C LEU A 81 -6.50 -0.17 0.97
N GLU A 82 -7.65 0.06 1.60
CA GLU A 82 -8.95 0.01 0.93
C GLU A 82 -8.98 0.98 -0.26
N TRP A 83 -8.48 2.20 -0.06
CA TRP A 83 -8.39 3.18 -1.13
C TRP A 83 -7.50 2.69 -2.28
N ALA A 84 -6.32 2.14 -1.98
CA ALA A 84 -5.37 1.64 -2.98
C ALA A 84 -6.00 0.52 -3.83
N LEU A 85 -6.62 -0.48 -3.19
CA LEU A 85 -7.27 -1.60 -3.88
C LEU A 85 -8.41 -1.17 -4.82
N SER A 86 -9.15 -0.13 -4.43
CA SER A 86 -10.27 0.38 -5.23
C SER A 86 -9.84 1.32 -6.36
N HIS A 87 -8.84 2.17 -6.13
CA HIS A 87 -8.57 3.33 -7.00
C HIS A 87 -7.27 3.23 -7.81
N THR A 88 -6.25 2.53 -7.32
CA THR A 88 -4.91 2.57 -7.94
C THR A 88 -4.49 1.24 -8.54
N VAL A 89 -4.78 0.13 -7.84
CA VAL A 89 -4.33 -1.21 -8.22
C VAL A 89 -5.09 -1.75 -9.43
N GLN A 90 -4.35 -2.30 -10.39
CA GLN A 90 -4.81 -3.02 -11.58
C GLN A 90 -4.31 -4.47 -11.57
N SER A 91 -4.89 -5.33 -12.42
CA SER A 91 -4.63 -6.79 -12.40
C SER A 91 -3.17 -7.18 -12.65
N GLN A 92 -2.40 -6.39 -13.41
CA GLN A 92 -0.97 -6.65 -13.65
C GLN A 92 -0.03 -6.01 -12.61
N ASP A 93 -0.57 -5.26 -11.64
CA ASP A 93 0.25 -4.57 -10.65
C ASP A 93 0.72 -5.54 -9.55
N THR A 94 1.79 -5.15 -8.85
CA THR A 94 2.23 -5.82 -7.61
C THR A 94 1.93 -4.92 -6.43
N ILE A 95 1.25 -5.45 -5.40
CA ILE A 95 1.09 -4.78 -4.11
C ILE A 95 2.21 -5.25 -3.18
N ILE A 96 2.91 -4.31 -2.56
CA ILE A 96 3.88 -4.56 -1.51
C ILE A 96 3.29 -4.08 -0.18
N LEU A 97 3.06 -4.98 0.76
CA LEU A 97 2.59 -4.66 2.11
C LEU A 97 3.79 -4.50 3.02
N LEU A 98 4.09 -3.25 3.43
CA LEU A 98 5.23 -2.94 4.27
C LEU A 98 4.79 -2.71 5.73
N HIS A 99 5.34 -3.48 6.66
CA HIS A 99 5.28 -3.17 8.09
C HIS A 99 6.64 -2.69 8.59
N VAL A 100 6.65 -1.61 9.39
CA VAL A 100 7.87 -1.15 10.06
C VAL A 100 7.73 -1.35 11.56
N ALA A 101 8.39 -2.39 12.07
CA ALA A 101 8.50 -2.70 13.48
C ALA A 101 9.48 -1.74 14.16
N LYS A 102 9.25 -1.46 15.44
CA LYS A 102 10.10 -0.59 16.23
C LYS A 102 11.16 -1.46 16.89
N GLN A 103 12.43 -1.14 16.68
CA GLN A 103 13.52 -1.72 17.45
C GLN A 103 13.45 -1.17 18.88
N ASP A 104 12.72 -1.86 19.73
CA ASP A 104 12.77 -1.65 21.18
C ASP A 104 13.80 -2.65 21.70
N GLY A 105 14.88 -2.16 22.32
CA GLY A 105 16.09 -2.93 22.66
C GLY A 105 15.94 -4.01 23.73
N LYS A 106 14.77 -4.65 23.85
CA LYS A 106 14.51 -5.83 24.67
C LYS A 106 13.61 -6.80 23.90
N MET A 107 14.09 -8.04 23.80
CA MET A 107 13.43 -9.26 23.34
C MET A 107 13.60 -9.59 21.84
N ASP A 108 14.63 -10.39 21.60
CA ASP A 108 15.19 -10.87 20.32
C ASP A 108 14.35 -11.98 19.66
N GLY A 109 13.02 -11.87 19.65
CA GLY A 109 12.21 -12.91 18.97
C GLY A 109 10.68 -12.80 18.99
N GLU A 110 10.07 -12.04 19.91
CA GLU A 110 8.59 -11.93 19.98
C GLU A 110 8.03 -10.82 19.06
N ILE A 111 8.88 -9.91 18.58
CA ILE A 111 8.48 -8.69 17.84
C ILE A 111 8.03 -8.99 16.39
N ASP A 112 8.22 -10.21 15.88
CA ASP A 112 7.92 -10.50 14.47
C ASP A 112 6.56 -11.18 14.24
N GLN A 113 6.07 -12.00 15.19
CA GLN A 113 4.86 -12.79 14.97
C GLN A 113 3.62 -11.92 14.74
N ARG A 114 3.43 -10.87 15.56
CA ARG A 114 2.28 -9.96 15.42
C ARG A 114 2.33 -9.15 14.14
N ALA A 115 3.53 -8.78 13.68
CA ALA A 115 3.73 -8.08 12.42
C ALA A 115 3.40 -9.00 11.23
N TYR A 116 3.89 -10.25 11.27
CA TYR A 116 3.57 -11.26 10.27
C TYR A 116 2.09 -11.62 10.25
N ASP A 117 1.43 -11.79 11.39
CA ASP A 117 -0.01 -12.08 11.46
C ASP A 117 -0.84 -10.95 10.85
N LEU A 118 -0.47 -9.69 11.15
CA LEU A 118 -1.09 -8.51 10.55
C LEU A 118 -0.90 -8.50 9.03
N LEU A 119 0.32 -8.72 8.55
CA LEU A 119 0.62 -8.74 7.11
C LEU A 119 -0.07 -9.91 6.40
N ARG A 120 -0.13 -11.09 7.02
CA ARG A 120 -0.82 -12.28 6.50
C ARG A 120 -2.31 -12.03 6.34
N SER A 121 -2.97 -11.52 7.39
CA SER A 121 -4.39 -11.14 7.33
C SER A 121 -4.66 -10.08 6.25
N THR A 122 -3.75 -9.10 6.14
CA THR A 122 -3.84 -8.04 5.13
C THR A 122 -3.64 -8.59 3.72
N LYS A 123 -2.71 -9.53 3.53
CA LYS A 123 -2.46 -10.24 2.26
C LYS A 123 -3.69 -11.02 1.83
N SER A 124 -4.31 -11.79 2.73
CA SER A 124 -5.56 -12.51 2.45
C SER A 124 -6.67 -11.55 2.02
N THR A 125 -6.78 -10.37 2.66
CA THR A 125 -7.76 -9.35 2.27
C THR A 125 -7.50 -8.80 0.86
N CYS A 126 -6.23 -8.59 0.49
CA CYS A 126 -5.86 -8.13 -0.85
C CYS A 126 -6.23 -9.18 -1.91
N GLN A 127 -5.83 -10.44 -1.68
CA GLN A 127 -6.11 -11.56 -2.58
C GLN A 127 -7.61 -11.83 -2.73
N LEU A 128 -8.39 -11.70 -1.65
CA LEU A 128 -9.85 -11.86 -1.70
C LEU A 128 -10.50 -10.76 -2.56
N LYS A 129 -10.02 -9.52 -2.47
CA LYS A 129 -10.60 -8.39 -3.21
C LYS A 129 -10.10 -8.29 -4.65
N ARG A 130 -8.89 -8.78 -4.90
CA ARG A 130 -8.13 -8.67 -6.16
C ARG A 130 -7.31 -9.95 -6.37
N PRO A 131 -7.94 -11.07 -6.75
CA PRO A 131 -7.24 -12.34 -6.95
C PRO A 131 -6.22 -12.28 -8.09
N GLU A 132 -6.40 -11.37 -9.04
CA GLU A 132 -5.47 -11.22 -10.18
C GLU A 132 -4.12 -10.60 -9.79
N VAL A 133 -4.03 -9.97 -8.61
CA VAL A 133 -2.91 -9.10 -8.24
C VAL A 133 -1.89 -9.86 -7.39
N ARG A 134 -0.60 -9.70 -7.72
CA ARG A 134 0.50 -10.24 -6.91
C ARG A 134 0.65 -9.44 -5.62
N VAL A 135 0.74 -10.13 -4.48
CA VAL A 135 0.87 -9.50 -3.16
C VAL A 135 2.14 -10.00 -2.44
N GLU A 136 3.06 -9.08 -2.22
CA GLU A 136 4.30 -9.27 -1.48
C GLU A 136 4.18 -8.68 -0.06
N MET A 137 4.91 -9.28 0.88
CA MET A 137 5.01 -8.81 2.26
C MET A 137 6.46 -8.40 2.53
N ALA A 138 6.65 -7.27 3.20
CA ALA A 138 7.95 -6.80 3.65
C ALA A 138 7.85 -6.35 5.10
N VAL A 139 8.77 -6.83 5.93
CA VAL A 139 8.95 -6.36 7.31
C VAL A 139 10.29 -5.67 7.37
N GLN A 140 10.31 -4.48 7.96
CA GLN A 140 11.54 -3.75 8.24
C GLN A 140 11.55 -3.33 9.69
N GLU A 141 12.74 -3.25 10.26
CA GLU A 141 12.91 -2.82 11.65
C GLU A 141 13.72 -1.54 11.74
N GLY A 142 13.34 -0.67 12.67
CA GLY A 142 14.25 0.37 13.12
C GLY A 142 13.61 1.49 13.92
N LYS A 143 14.46 2.43 14.35
CA LYS A 143 14.07 3.49 15.27
C LYS A 143 13.19 4.56 14.61
N GLN A 144 13.45 4.88 13.34
CA GLN A 144 12.77 5.95 12.61
C GLN A 144 12.03 5.40 11.39
N LYS A 145 10.69 5.35 11.47
CA LYS A 145 9.88 4.78 10.39
C LYS A 145 9.98 5.51 9.05
N GLY A 146 10.07 6.84 9.06
CA GLY A 146 10.08 7.65 7.84
C GLY A 146 11.23 7.31 6.87
N PRO A 147 12.50 7.40 7.31
CA PRO A 147 13.65 7.00 6.51
C PRO A 147 13.55 5.55 6.00
N ILE A 148 13.19 4.60 6.87
CA ILE A 148 13.07 3.18 6.52
C ILE A 148 12.03 2.97 5.40
N ILE A 149 10.84 3.58 5.52
CA ILE A 149 9.80 3.48 4.50
C ILE A 149 10.29 4.03 3.15
N VAL A 150 10.98 5.17 3.17
CA VAL A 150 11.49 5.82 1.95
C VAL A 150 12.58 4.98 1.29
N GLU A 151 13.51 4.46 2.08
CA GLU A 151 14.59 3.59 1.62
C GLU A 151 14.04 2.29 1.05
N GLU A 152 13.09 1.68 1.73
CA GLU A 152 12.43 0.46 1.28
C GLU A 152 11.63 0.66 -0.01
N ALA A 153 10.93 1.80 -0.15
CA ALA A 153 10.23 2.17 -1.37
C ALA A 153 11.20 2.23 -2.57
N LYS A 154 12.40 2.79 -2.34
CA LYS A 154 13.45 2.87 -3.36
C LYS A 154 14.02 1.48 -3.66
N ARG A 155 14.33 0.69 -2.63
CA ARG A 155 14.90 -0.66 -2.75
C ARG A 155 13.99 -1.60 -3.53
N LEU A 156 12.70 -1.59 -3.21
CA LEU A 156 11.67 -2.40 -3.88
C LEU A 156 11.12 -1.77 -5.17
N ARG A 157 11.70 -0.64 -5.62
CA ARG A 157 11.33 0.08 -6.84
C ARG A 157 9.84 0.38 -6.92
N ALA A 158 9.25 0.78 -5.79
CA ALA A 158 7.85 1.19 -5.74
C ALA A 158 7.62 2.40 -6.65
N SER A 159 6.66 2.32 -7.56
CA SER A 159 6.24 3.45 -8.41
C SER A 159 5.24 4.36 -7.69
N LEU A 160 4.51 3.80 -6.71
CA LEU A 160 3.55 4.49 -5.87
C LEU A 160 3.68 4.03 -4.41
N LEU A 161 3.80 4.98 -3.48
CA LEU A 161 3.78 4.76 -2.04
C LEU A 161 2.46 5.30 -1.44
N VAL A 162 1.74 4.45 -0.71
CA VAL A 162 0.46 4.80 -0.07
C VAL A 162 0.58 4.72 1.46
N LEU A 163 0.16 5.79 2.14
CA LEU A 163 0.28 5.95 3.59
C LEU A 163 -1.08 6.29 4.22
N GLY A 164 -1.35 5.71 5.39
CA GLY A 164 -2.47 6.13 6.24
C GLY A 164 -2.21 7.48 6.89
N HIS A 165 -3.08 8.46 6.65
CA HIS A 165 -2.97 9.80 7.24
C HIS A 165 -3.99 9.99 8.36
N ARG A 166 -3.49 10.24 9.57
CA ARG A 166 -4.32 10.45 10.75
C ARG A 166 -4.97 11.82 10.78
N LYS A 167 -6.27 11.83 11.09
CA LYS A 167 -6.97 13.06 11.45
C LYS A 167 -6.45 13.53 12.80
N GLN A 168 -5.72 14.63 12.83
CA GLN A 168 -5.37 15.30 14.07
C GLN A 168 -6.60 16.08 14.53
N SER A 169 -7.32 15.58 15.54
CA SER A 169 -8.41 16.35 16.15
C SER A 169 -7.85 17.59 16.86
N PHE A 170 -8.62 18.67 16.88
CA PHE A 170 -8.22 19.92 17.55
C PHE A 170 -7.90 19.69 19.03
N LEU A 171 -8.72 18.89 19.73
CA LEU A 171 -8.49 18.50 21.12
C LEU A 171 -7.17 17.75 21.31
N ARG A 172 -6.82 16.86 20.38
CA ARG A 172 -5.55 16.15 20.43
C ARG A 172 -4.38 17.08 20.10
N ARG A 173 -4.56 18.04 19.17
CA ARG A 173 -3.57 19.10 18.91
C ARG A 173 -3.30 19.94 20.16
N LEU A 174 -4.34 20.26 20.94
CA LEU A 174 -4.23 20.97 22.21
C LEU A 174 -3.53 20.13 23.28
N GLN A 175 -3.91 18.86 23.43
CA GLN A 175 -3.23 17.92 24.34
C GLN A 175 -1.75 17.71 23.99
N MET A 176 -1.38 17.82 22.71
CA MET A 176 0.00 17.66 22.25
C MET A 176 0.87 18.90 22.42
N ILE A 177 0.30 20.05 22.80
CA ILE A 177 1.08 21.18 23.31
C ILE A 177 1.67 20.80 24.68
N TRP A 178 0.96 19.96 25.44
CA TRP A 178 1.35 19.47 26.76
C TRP A 178 2.09 18.13 26.75
N ALA A 179 1.87 17.27 25.74
CA ALA A 179 2.51 15.96 25.61
C ALA A 179 3.33 15.84 24.31
N SER A 180 4.65 15.74 24.44
CA SER A 180 5.64 15.75 23.35
C SER A 180 5.67 14.48 22.46
N LYS A 181 4.55 14.02 21.88
CA LYS A 181 4.51 12.81 21.01
C LYS A 181 3.85 13.04 19.63
N ARG A 182 4.65 13.48 18.64
CA ARG A 182 4.21 13.82 17.25
C ARG A 182 4.58 12.80 16.16
N THR A 183 4.71 11.51 16.45
CA THR A 183 5.45 10.60 15.53
C THR A 183 4.75 10.33 14.19
N GLN A 184 3.44 10.01 14.16
CA GLN A 184 2.78 9.51 12.93
C GLN A 184 2.59 10.58 11.83
N SER A 185 2.18 11.82 12.18
CA SER A 185 2.11 12.91 11.17
C SER A 185 3.48 13.18 10.57
N ARG A 186 4.52 13.18 11.41
CA ARG A 186 5.90 13.42 10.98
C ARG A 186 6.40 12.35 10.01
N VAL A 187 6.02 11.09 10.19
CA VAL A 187 6.39 10.00 9.27
C VAL A 187 5.77 10.21 7.90
N VAL A 188 4.47 10.54 7.84
CA VAL A 188 3.76 10.77 6.57
C VAL A 188 4.35 11.97 5.84
N ASP A 189 4.53 13.10 6.54
CA ASP A 189 5.11 14.31 5.95
C ASP A 189 6.54 14.07 5.45
N TYR A 190 7.35 13.32 6.20
CA TYR A 190 8.70 12.93 5.79
C TYR A 190 8.67 12.12 4.49
N CYS A 191 7.82 11.09 4.40
CA CYS A 191 7.73 10.25 3.21
C CYS A 191 7.31 11.05 1.97
N ILE A 192 6.31 11.93 2.10
CA ILE A 192 5.85 12.79 0.99
C ILE A 192 6.97 13.68 0.44
N GLN A 193 7.85 14.16 1.32
CA GLN A 193 8.93 15.06 0.93
C GLN A 193 10.11 14.34 0.30
N HIS A 194 10.50 13.18 0.85
CA HIS A 194 11.77 12.52 0.59
C HIS A 194 11.67 11.28 -0.30
N ALA A 195 10.48 10.69 -0.50
CA ALA A 195 10.32 9.56 -1.39
C ALA A 195 10.59 9.94 -2.85
N ASN A 196 11.34 9.08 -3.56
CA ASN A 196 11.62 9.24 -4.99
C ASN A 196 10.41 8.94 -5.87
N CYS A 197 9.43 8.21 -5.37
CA CYS A 197 8.23 7.80 -6.10
C CYS A 197 7.01 8.67 -5.76
N MET A 198 5.93 8.51 -6.54
CA MET A 198 4.67 9.18 -6.23
C MET A 198 4.22 8.73 -4.84
N THR A 199 3.97 9.67 -3.93
CA THR A 199 3.58 9.36 -2.55
C THR A 199 2.24 10.01 -2.23
N ILE A 200 1.32 9.18 -1.74
CA ILE A 200 -0.07 9.53 -1.47
C ILE A 200 -0.41 9.18 -0.04
N ALA A 201 -0.79 10.20 0.73
CA ALA A 201 -1.30 10.05 2.07
C ALA A 201 -2.82 10.13 2.07
N VAL A 202 -3.46 9.08 2.55
CA VAL A 202 -4.91 8.87 2.43
C VAL A 202 -5.58 8.95 3.79
N ARG A 203 -6.68 9.69 3.88
CA ARG A 203 -7.54 9.71 5.06
C ARG A 203 -9.01 9.62 4.68
N ARG A 204 -9.83 8.97 5.50
CA ARG A 204 -11.30 8.99 5.31
C ARG A 204 -11.83 10.41 5.60
N LYS A 205 -12.68 10.93 4.71
CA LYS A 205 -13.29 12.27 4.88
C LYS A 205 -14.35 12.26 5.99
N SER A 206 -15.30 11.35 5.86
CA SER A 206 -16.42 11.20 6.79
C SER A 206 -16.73 9.72 7.00
N ARG A 207 -17.14 9.36 8.22
CA ARG A 207 -17.72 8.06 8.50
C ARG A 207 -19.14 7.93 7.92
N LYS A 208 -19.90 9.03 7.86
CA LYS A 208 -21.30 9.05 7.41
C LYS A 208 -21.43 9.15 5.88
N TYR A 209 -20.63 10.00 5.26
CA TYR A 209 -20.78 10.36 3.84
C TYR A 209 -19.73 9.72 2.92
N GLY A 210 -18.87 8.85 3.47
CA GLY A 210 -17.81 8.18 2.72
C GLY A 210 -16.73 9.13 2.18
N GLY A 211 -15.97 8.62 1.21
CA GLY A 211 -14.93 9.35 0.49
C GLY A 211 -13.58 9.47 1.21
N TYR A 212 -12.56 9.85 0.43
CA TYR A 212 -11.17 9.94 0.87
C TYR A 212 -10.58 11.31 0.56
N LEU A 213 -9.87 11.88 1.52
CA LEU A 213 -9.02 13.06 1.31
C LEU A 213 -7.59 12.58 1.10
N ILE A 214 -6.94 13.19 0.12
CA ILE A 214 -5.62 12.82 -0.31
C ILE A 214 -4.68 14.00 -0.12
N THR A 215 -3.47 13.67 0.33
CA THR A 215 -2.35 14.59 0.40
C THR A 215 -1.19 14.01 -0.39
N THR A 216 -0.59 14.83 -1.23
CA THR A 216 0.61 14.55 -2.03
C THR A 216 1.62 15.67 -1.83
N LYS A 217 2.78 15.56 -2.48
CA LYS A 217 3.81 16.60 -2.45
C LYS A 217 3.33 17.96 -2.97
N ARG A 218 2.44 17.97 -3.97
CA ARG A 218 1.97 19.19 -4.64
C ARG A 218 0.63 19.69 -4.11
N HIS A 219 -0.26 18.79 -3.69
CA HIS A 219 -1.61 19.15 -3.28
C HIS A 219 -1.96 18.53 -1.94
N LYS A 220 -2.56 19.33 -1.05
CA LYS A 220 -2.98 18.90 0.28
C LYS A 220 -4.49 18.81 0.37
N ASN A 221 -4.98 17.74 0.99
CA ASN A 221 -6.40 17.55 1.34
C ASN A 221 -7.38 17.69 0.16
N PHE A 222 -6.99 17.34 -1.06
CA PHE A 222 -7.94 17.35 -2.16
C PHE A 222 -8.83 16.12 -2.08
N TRP A 223 -10.09 16.31 -2.47
CA TRP A 223 -11.11 15.28 -2.38
C TRP A 223 -11.23 14.61 -3.74
N LEU A 224 -11.01 13.28 -3.80
CA LEU A 224 -11.40 12.51 -4.98
C LEU A 224 -12.85 12.06 -4.76
N LEU A 225 -13.74 12.44 -5.69
CA LEU A 225 -15.08 11.88 -5.76
C LEU A 225 -14.94 10.38 -6.06
N ALA A 226 -15.67 9.56 -5.29
CA ALA A 226 -15.64 8.11 -5.37
C ALA A 226 -16.50 7.57 -6.52
#